data_AF-A0A8S9LRA8-F1
#
_entry.id   AF-A0A8S9LRA8-F1
#
_cell.length_a   1.000
_cell.length_b   1.000
_cell.length_c   1.000
_cell.angle_alpha   90.00
_cell.angle_beta   90.00
_cell.angle_gamma   90.00
#
_symmetry.space_group_name_H-M   'P 1'
#
loop_
_entity.id
_entity.type
_entity.pdbx_description
1 polymer ?
#
loop_
_entity_poly.entity_id
_entity_poly.type
_entity_poly.pdbx_seq_one_letter_code
_entity_poly.pdbx_strand_id
1 'polypeptide(L)'
;MCLKSLQTYTDEEELCCVYVPTNHLYIGDVFLVNTKDVIRPNLSVREGIEIVVSGGMSMPQVLSTLDMRIAPERSRSSRVERS
;
A
#
# COMPACT_ATOMS: atom_id res chain seq x y z
N MET A 1 -1.37 -4.01 1.28
CA MET A 1 -0.65 -2.87 0.66
C MET A 1 0.74 -3.34 0.27
N CYS A 2 1.13 -3.24 -1.00
CA CYS A 2 2.46 -3.63 -1.48
C CYS A 2 3.15 -2.38 -2.06
N LEU A 3 4.39 -2.12 -1.65
CA LEU A 3 5.19 -1.02 -2.19
C LEU A 3 5.77 -1.44 -3.55
N LYS A 4 5.74 -0.52 -4.52
CA LYS A 4 6.26 -0.71 -5.87
C LYS A 4 7.04 0.54 -6.27
N SER A 5 8.22 0.42 -6.85
CA SER A 5 8.88 1.59 -7.48
C SER A 5 8.53 1.65 -8.96
N LEU A 6 8.29 2.86 -9.45
CA LEU A 6 8.15 3.15 -10.88
C LEU A 6 9.43 3.86 -11.33
N GLN A 7 10.19 3.22 -12.21
CA GLN A 7 11.35 3.83 -12.83
C GLN A 7 10.93 4.56 -14.10
N THR A 8 11.13 5.87 -14.13
CA THR A 8 11.01 6.68 -15.34
C THR A 8 12.40 7.02 -15.88
N TYR A 9 12.47 7.58 -17.09
CA TYR A 9 13.76 7.91 -17.73
C TYR A 9 14.58 8.95 -16.95
N THR A 10 13.97 9.62 -15.97
CA THR A 10 14.54 10.76 -15.24
C THR A 10 14.43 10.69 -13.72
N ASP A 11 13.56 9.84 -13.15
CA ASP A 11 13.39 9.73 -11.69
C ASP A 11 12.79 8.38 -11.24
N GLU A 12 13.03 7.99 -9.98
CA GLU A 12 12.45 6.82 -9.32
C GLU A 12 11.36 7.27 -8.34
N GLU A 13 10.09 6.97 -8.65
CA GLU A 13 8.98 7.27 -7.76
C GLU A 13 8.56 6.03 -6.97
N GLU A 14 8.44 6.18 -5.65
CA GLU A 14 7.80 5.18 -4.82
C GLU A 14 6.28 5.26 -4.96
N LEU A 15 5.70 4.17 -5.45
CA LEU A 15 4.27 3.97 -5.57
C LEU A 15 3.79 2.90 -4.59
N CYS A 16 2.51 2.98 -4.29
CA CYS A 16 1.78 1.97 -3.57
C CYS A 16 0.74 1.33 -4.48
N CYS A 17 0.68 0.01 -4.46
CA CYS A 17 -0.45 -0.76 -4.95
C CYS A 17 -1.60 -0.72 -3.92
N VAL A 18 -2.66 0.00 -4.27
CA VAL A 18 -3.90 0.18 -3.48
C VAL A 18 -5.01 -0.64 -4.13
N TYR A 19 -5.64 -1.51 -3.35
CA TYR A 19 -6.80 -2.29 -3.78
C TYR A 19 -8.08 -1.61 -3.31
N VAL A 20 -9.04 -1.41 -4.22
CA VAL A 20 -10.36 -0.81 -3.94
C VAL A 20 -11.44 -1.87 -4.19
N PRO A 21 -12.05 -2.43 -3.13
CA PRO A 21 -13.03 -3.50 -3.29
C PRO A 21 -14.38 -2.98 -3.81
N THR A 22 -15.07 -3.81 -4.58
CA THR A 22 -16.46 -3.58 -5.03
C THR A 22 -17.41 -4.53 -4.30
N ASN A 23 -17.59 -4.30 -2.98
CA ASN A 23 -18.49 -5.04 -2.08
C ASN A 23 -18.12 -6.53 -1.81
N HIS A 24 -17.35 -7.19 -2.68
CA HIS A 24 -16.82 -8.53 -2.49
C HIS A 24 -15.30 -8.50 -2.40
N LEU A 25 -14.70 -9.16 -1.40
CA LEU A 25 -13.25 -9.07 -1.12
C LEU A 25 -12.34 -9.47 -2.29
N TYR A 26 -12.85 -10.20 -3.28
CA TYR A 26 -12.09 -10.72 -4.42
C TYR A 26 -12.29 -9.93 -5.71
N ILE A 27 -13.24 -9.00 -5.74
CA ILE A 27 -13.55 -8.21 -6.93
C ILE A 27 -13.34 -6.74 -6.56
N GLY A 28 -12.55 -6.05 -7.38
CA GLY A 28 -12.18 -4.68 -7.15
C GLY A 28 -11.12 -4.23 -8.12
N ASP A 29 -10.76 -2.97 -7.98
CA ASP A 29 -9.76 -2.33 -8.82
C ASP A 29 -8.42 -2.25 -8.09
N VAL A 30 -7.35 -2.19 -8.87
CA VAL A 30 -5.99 -2.00 -8.37
C VAL A 30 -5.44 -0.72 -8.96
N PHE A 31 -5.02 0.20 -8.09
CA PHE A 31 -4.41 1.47 -8.45
C PHE A 31 -2.96 1.53 -8.00
N LEU A 32 -2.11 2.19 -8.79
CA LEU A 32 -0.78 2.63 -8.38
C LEU A 32 -0.87 4.11 -7.99
N VAL A 33 -0.58 4.41 -6.73
CA VAL A 33 -0.72 5.75 -6.15
C VAL A 33 0.61 6.17 -5.55
N ASN A 34 1.00 7.44 -5.70
CA ASN A 34 2.23 7.95 -5.08
C ASN A 34 2.16 7.76 -3.55
N THR A 35 3.24 7.31 -2.93
CA THR A 35 3.26 7.06 -1.48
C THR A 35 2.95 8.30 -0.64
N LYS A 36 3.24 9.50 -1.15
CA LYS A 36 2.94 10.79 -0.51
C LYS A 36 1.44 11.06 -0.37
N ASP A 37 0.64 10.47 -1.26
CA ASP A 37 -0.81 10.66 -1.30
C ASP A 37 -1.57 9.55 -0.54
N VAL A 38 -0.86 8.58 0.04
CA VAL A 38 -1.49 7.47 0.77
C VAL A 38 -1.36 7.62 2.27
N ILE A 39 -2.52 7.69 2.95
CA ILE A 39 -2.61 7.64 4.41
C ILE A 39 -2.71 6.17 4.84
N ARG A 40 -1.82 5.74 5.75
CA ARG A 40 -1.82 4.39 6.33
C ARG A 40 -2.54 4.40 7.68
N PRO A 41 -3.80 3.95 7.76
CA PRO A 41 -4.47 3.86 9.05
C PRO A 41 -3.83 2.78 9.90
N ASN A 42 -3.82 2.98 11.21
CA ASN A 42 -3.46 1.98 12.20
C ASN A 42 -4.64 1.00 12.39
N LEU A 43 -4.89 0.22 11.35
CA LEU A 43 -5.91 -0.82 11.31
C LEU A 43 -5.26 -2.13 10.89
N SER A 44 -5.66 -3.20 11.55
CA SER A 44 -5.31 -4.55 11.14
C SER A 44 -6.02 -4.94 9.85
N VAL A 45 -5.48 -5.95 9.15
CA VAL A 45 -6.11 -6.53 7.96
C VAL A 45 -7.53 -7.04 8.28
N ARG A 46 -7.72 -7.61 9.47
CA ARG A 46 -9.03 -8.11 9.91
C ARG A 46 -10.05 -6.98 10.02
N GLU A 47 -9.71 -5.88 10.68
CA GLU A 47 -10.61 -4.72 10.80
C GLU A 47 -10.92 -4.14 9.42
N GLY A 48 -9.93 -4.05 8.53
CA GLY A 48 -10.14 -3.64 7.15
C GLY A 48 -11.14 -4.53 6.40
N ILE A 49 -11.05 -5.85 6.57
CA ILE A 49 -12.01 -6.81 6.00
C ILE A 49 -13.41 -6.60 6.57
N GLU A 50 -13.53 -6.44 7.88
CA GLU A 50 -14.83 -6.22 8.56
C GLU A 50 -15.52 -4.93 8.06
N ILE A 51 -14.75 -3.85 7.85
CA ILE A 51 -15.26 -2.60 7.25
C ILE A 51 -15.81 -2.87 5.84
N VAL A 52 -15.08 -3.58 4.99
CA VAL A 52 -15.49 -3.84 3.60
C VAL A 52 -16.73 -4.73 3.54
N VAL A 53 -16.73 -5.85 4.28
CA VAL A 53 -17.83 -6.82 4.26
C VAL A 53 -19.11 -6.25 4.88
N SER A 54 -18.98 -5.33 5.84
CA SER A 54 -20.12 -4.62 6.43
C SER A 54 -20.63 -3.45 5.59
N GLY A 55 -20.05 -3.20 4.40
CA GLY A 55 -20.41 -2.06 3.57
C GLY A 55 -20.07 -0.70 4.22
N GLY A 56 -19.09 -0.68 5.13
CA GLY A 56 -18.66 0.51 5.87
C GLY A 56 -19.29 0.70 7.24
N MET A 57 -20.24 -0.15 7.67
CA MET A 57 -20.90 -0.01 8.97
C MET A 57 -19.94 -0.15 10.17
N SER A 58 -18.88 -0.95 10.01
CA SER A 58 -17.82 -1.11 11.02
C SER A 58 -16.76 -0.01 10.98
N MET A 59 -16.94 1.04 10.16
CA MET A 59 -15.96 2.13 10.06
C MET A 59 -15.89 2.91 11.39
N PRO A 60 -14.71 3.02 12.02
CA PRO A 60 -14.56 3.82 13.22
C PRO A 60 -14.71 5.31 12.92
N GLN A 61 -15.26 6.05 13.88
CA GLN A 61 -15.44 7.51 13.78
C GLN A 61 -14.11 8.28 13.83
N VAL A 62 -13.08 7.66 14.41
CA VAL A 62 -11.74 8.24 14.53
C VAL A 62 -10.72 7.22 14.03
N LEU A 63 -9.87 7.65 13.11
CA LEU A 63 -8.75 6.87 12.59
C LEU A 63 -7.43 7.43 13.11
N SER A 64 -6.58 6.56 13.64
CA SER A 64 -5.17 6.90 13.89
C SER A 64 -4.32 6.42 12.71
N THR A 65 -3.18 7.05 12.49
CA THR A 65 -2.27 6.72 11.39
C THR A 65 -0.99 6.09 11.91
N LEU A 66 -0.41 5.20 11.11
CA LEU A 66 0.94 4.69 11.34
C LEU A 66 1.94 5.71 10.79
N ASP A 67 2.79 6.23 11.66
CA ASP A 67 3.84 7.18 11.28
C ASP A 67 5.02 6.40 10.68
N MET A 68 5.06 6.32 9.36
CA MET A 68 6.10 5.60 8.63
C MET A 68 7.27 6.54 8.33
N ARG A 69 8.26 6.57 9.22
CA ARG A 69 9.64 6.90 8.79
C ARG A 69 10.16 5.69 8.03
N ILE A 70 9.88 5.65 6.73
CA ILE A 70 10.28 4.55 5.85
C ILE A 70 11.82 4.47 5.89
N ALA A 71 12.35 3.42 6.52
CA ALA A 71 13.77 3.11 6.41
C ALA A 71 14.07 2.77 4.94
N PRO A 72 15.15 3.31 4.35
CA PRO A 72 15.50 2.99 2.98
C PRO A 72 15.79 1.50 2.94
N GLU A 73 14.99 0.74 2.19
CA GLU A 73 15.24 -0.68 2.03
C GLU A 73 16.60 -0.83 1.36
N ARG A 74 17.54 -1.39 2.12
CA ARG A 74 18.93 -1.62 1.73
C ARG A 74 19.01 -2.13 0.30
N SER A 75 19.86 -1.46 -0.46
CA SER A 75 20.50 -1.93 -1.69
C SER A 75 20.63 -3.45 -1.67
N ARG A 76 19.83 -4.14 -2.49
CA ARG A 76 20.23 -5.46 -2.98
C ARG A 76 21.36 -5.23 -3.95
N SER A 77 22.54 -5.04 -3.36
CA SER A 77 23.85 -5.12 -3.99
C SER A 77 23.83 -6.27 -4.99
N SER A 78 24.24 -5.95 -6.20
CA SER A 78 24.73 -6.89 -7.19
C SER A 78 25.56 -7.99 -6.54
N ARG A 79 25.22 -9.25 -6.82
CA ARG A 79 26.19 -10.34 -6.79
C ARG A 79 26.45 -10.79 -8.23
N VAL A 80 27.62 -10.36 -8.68
CA VAL A 80 28.36 -10.71 -9.88
C VAL A 80 28.65 -12.20 -9.94
N GLU A 81 28.56 -12.79 -11.14
CA GLU A 81 29.54 -13.74 -11.73
C GLU A 81 29.14 -13.95 -13.21
N ARG A 82 29.71 -13.20 -14.17
CA ARG A 82 30.95 -13.50 -14.91
C ARG A 82 31.06 -14.97 -15.36
N SER A 83 30.77 -15.22 -16.65
CA SER A 83 31.42 -16.17 -17.56
C SER A 83 30.97 -15.86 -18.98
#